data_AF-A0A137SK79-F1
#
_entry.id   AF-A0A137SK79-F1
#
_cell.length_a   1.000
_cell.length_b   1.000
_cell.length_c   1.000
_cell.angle_alpha   90.00
_cell.angle_beta   90.00
_cell.angle_gamma   90.00
#
_symmetry.space_group_name_H-M   'P 1'
#
loop_
_entity.id
_entity.type
_entity.pdbx_description
1 polymer ?
#
loop_
_entity_poly.entity_id
_entity_poly.type
_entity_poly.pdbx_seq_one_letter_code
_entity_poly.pdbx_strand_id
1 'polypeptide(L)'
;MECHRLQDVNNISGGSGSEYHFHHREKVNMMRKYFILALITLTVITNNVSAQTESSKQSSMMKMTMDHSHLPIAAPSNAPKPALSLSLTKDAMSGYNLHLQLARYQLMPPPEGVVSMSELMSATRNKETGFIEGHAHLYINGIKIQRVYGLDVHLPATHFKQGVNTVSVTLNNHGHMYWTVDEKKVVSTLYIDNTLPQLIKHQFDSFPVENTG
;
A
#
# COMPACT_ATOMS: atom_id res chain seq x y z
N MET A 1 -55.34 33.15 -16.60
CA MET A 1 -54.54 32.88 -17.81
C MET A 1 -54.30 31.38 -17.86
N GLU A 2 -55.20 30.69 -18.55
CA GLU A 2 -55.21 29.24 -18.70
C GLU A 2 -54.78 28.93 -20.13
N CYS A 3 -53.81 28.03 -20.28
CA CYS A 3 -53.21 27.67 -21.55
C CYS A 3 -53.38 26.16 -21.74
N HIS A 4 -54.27 25.80 -22.69
CA HIS A 4 -54.21 24.67 -23.65
C HIS A 4 -54.07 23.22 -23.13
N ARG A 5 -54.58 22.16 -23.76
CA ARG A 5 -55.53 21.91 -24.87
C ARG A 5 -55.45 20.39 -25.19
N LEU A 6 -56.61 19.69 -25.12
CA LEU A 6 -57.11 18.54 -25.93
C LEU A 6 -56.35 17.17 -25.86
N GLN A 7 -57.03 16.09 -25.43
CA GLN A 7 -57.79 15.05 -26.20
C GLN A 7 -56.87 13.93 -26.75
N ASP A 8 -57.22 12.65 -26.89
CA ASP A 8 -58.52 11.98 -27.09
C ASP A 8 -58.42 10.45 -26.82
N VAL A 9 -59.59 9.81 -26.90
CA VAL A 9 -59.98 8.43 -26.54
C VAL A 9 -59.91 7.44 -27.74
N ASN A 10 -59.99 6.11 -27.47
CA ASN A 10 -60.33 4.96 -28.35
C ASN A 10 -59.11 4.18 -28.95
N ASN A 11 -59.05 2.86 -29.19
CA ASN A 11 -59.98 1.71 -29.11
C ASN A 11 -59.24 0.37 -29.41
N ILE A 12 -59.72 -0.75 -28.83
CA ILE A 12 -60.04 -2.08 -29.46
C ILE A 12 -58.97 -3.13 -29.93
N SER A 13 -59.04 -4.29 -29.24
CA SER A 13 -59.27 -5.71 -29.68
C SER A 13 -58.19 -6.78 -29.89
N GLY A 14 -58.57 -7.98 -29.38
CA GLY A 14 -58.23 -9.34 -29.85
C GLY A 14 -57.38 -10.14 -28.83
N GLY A 15 -57.81 -11.17 -28.08
CA GLY A 15 -58.81 -12.23 -28.29
C GLY A 15 -58.24 -13.32 -29.23
N SER A 16 -58.26 -14.64 -28.99
CA SER A 16 -58.80 -15.54 -27.97
C SER A 16 -58.52 -17.01 -28.37
N GLY A 17 -58.80 -17.97 -27.49
CA GLY A 17 -59.10 -19.40 -27.79
C GLY A 17 -57.90 -20.35 -27.65
N SER A 18 -57.86 -21.37 -26.76
CA SER A 18 -58.85 -22.40 -26.38
C SER A 18 -59.29 -23.24 -27.60
N GLU A 19 -59.51 -24.55 -27.58
CA GLU A 19 -59.63 -25.61 -26.57
C GLU A 19 -59.89 -26.87 -27.41
N TYR A 20 -59.31 -28.05 -27.11
CA TYR A 20 -59.88 -29.31 -27.60
C TYR A 20 -59.82 -30.40 -26.53
N HIS A 21 -61.03 -30.69 -26.04
CA HIS A 21 -61.49 -31.92 -25.42
C HIS A 21 -61.03 -33.19 -26.18
N PHE A 22 -60.82 -34.30 -25.46
CA PHE A 22 -61.75 -35.44 -25.41
C PHE A 22 -61.04 -36.76 -25.06
N HIS A 23 -61.59 -37.41 -24.02
CA HIS A 23 -61.65 -38.83 -23.64
C HIS A 23 -60.67 -39.86 -24.26
N HIS A 24 -59.90 -40.60 -23.45
CA HIS A 24 -60.31 -41.75 -22.61
C HIS A 24 -60.29 -43.09 -23.38
N ARG A 25 -59.68 -44.11 -22.75
CA ARG A 25 -59.42 -45.50 -23.21
C ARG A 25 -58.13 -45.61 -24.05
N GLU A 26 -57.12 -46.42 -23.74
CA GLU A 26 -57.07 -47.72 -23.06
C GLU A 26 -55.75 -47.82 -22.26
N LYS A 27 -55.84 -48.06 -20.96
CA LYS A 27 -55.59 -49.36 -20.33
C LYS A 27 -54.23 -50.02 -20.67
N VAL A 28 -53.33 -49.86 -19.69
CA VAL A 28 -52.63 -50.99 -19.05
C VAL A 28 -51.82 -51.89 -19.99
N ASN A 29 -50.77 -51.37 -20.64
CA ASN A 29 -49.62 -52.20 -21.02
C ASN A 29 -48.31 -51.44 -21.29
N MET A 30 -48.22 -50.17 -20.87
CA MET A 30 -46.99 -49.39 -20.91
C MET A 30 -46.56 -48.91 -19.52
N MET A 31 -47.00 -49.54 -18.43
CA MET A 31 -46.64 -49.13 -17.06
C MET A 31 -45.67 -50.08 -16.35
N ARG A 32 -45.26 -51.19 -16.98
CA ARG A 32 -44.29 -52.13 -16.38
C ARG A 32 -42.83 -51.93 -16.78
N LYS A 33 -42.53 -51.07 -17.76
CA LYS A 33 -41.14 -50.70 -18.13
C LYS A 33 -40.69 -49.32 -17.64
N TYR A 34 -41.61 -48.42 -17.30
CA TYR A 34 -41.26 -47.10 -16.77
C TYR A 34 -41.14 -47.04 -15.25
N PHE A 35 -41.63 -48.06 -14.52
CA PHE A 35 -41.48 -48.13 -13.06
C PHE A 35 -40.05 -48.41 -12.57
N ILE A 36 -39.15 -48.86 -13.45
CA ILE A 36 -37.72 -49.04 -13.10
C ILE A 36 -36.88 -47.83 -13.53
N LEU A 37 -37.38 -46.96 -14.42
CA LEU A 37 -36.68 -45.71 -14.76
C LEU A 37 -37.06 -44.52 -13.87
N ALA A 38 -38.19 -44.56 -13.16
CA ALA A 38 -38.64 -43.49 -12.28
C ALA A 38 -38.06 -43.53 -10.85
N LEU A 39 -37.20 -44.51 -10.54
CA LEU A 39 -36.58 -44.67 -9.21
C LEU A 39 -35.12 -44.17 -9.13
N ILE A 40 -34.55 -43.68 -10.23
CA ILE A 40 -33.21 -43.06 -10.24
C ILE A 40 -33.30 -41.51 -10.25
N THR A 41 -34.50 -40.92 -10.29
CA THR A 41 -34.67 -39.46 -10.36
C THR A 41 -35.29 -38.80 -9.13
N LEU A 42 -35.46 -39.51 -8.00
CA LEU A 42 -36.02 -38.93 -6.77
C LEU A 42 -35.05 -38.87 -5.57
N THR A 43 -33.74 -38.79 -5.81
CA THR A 43 -32.74 -38.66 -4.73
C THR A 43 -31.77 -37.49 -4.89
N VAL A 44 -32.13 -36.43 -5.62
CA VAL A 44 -31.39 -35.16 -5.53
C VAL A 44 -32.32 -33.96 -5.75
N ILE A 45 -33.23 -33.69 -4.81
CA ILE A 45 -33.84 -32.35 -4.68
C ILE A 45 -33.89 -31.96 -3.21
N THR A 46 -32.74 -31.61 -2.66
CA THR A 46 -32.62 -30.53 -1.67
C THR A 46 -31.25 -29.93 -1.87
N ASN A 47 -31.19 -28.74 -2.48
CA ASN A 47 -30.28 -27.63 -2.18
C ASN A 47 -30.53 -26.52 -3.21
N ASN A 48 -31.65 -25.80 -3.03
CA ASN A 48 -31.81 -24.45 -3.59
C ASN A 48 -31.52 -23.46 -2.48
N VAL A 49 -30.26 -23.04 -2.35
CA VAL A 49 -29.91 -21.73 -1.80
C VAL A 49 -28.83 -21.13 -2.70
N SER A 50 -29.28 -20.23 -3.56
CA SER A 50 -28.54 -19.10 -4.14
C SER A 50 -27.15 -19.37 -4.72
N ALA A 51 -27.08 -20.04 -5.87
CA ALA A 51 -25.98 -19.87 -6.82
C ALA A 51 -26.20 -18.61 -7.69
N GLN A 52 -26.18 -17.43 -7.05
CA GLN A 52 -25.98 -16.14 -7.71
C GLN A 52 -25.08 -15.28 -6.81
N THR A 53 -23.81 -15.67 -6.71
CA THR A 53 -22.73 -14.77 -6.28
C THR A 53 -21.35 -15.33 -6.70
N GLU A 54 -21.23 -15.81 -7.94
CA GLU A 54 -19.94 -16.17 -8.54
C GLU A 54 -19.44 -15.10 -9.51
N SER A 55 -19.51 -13.83 -9.09
CA SER A 55 -18.88 -12.71 -9.81
C SER A 55 -18.32 -11.69 -8.81
N SER A 56 -17.44 -12.12 -7.91
CA SER A 56 -16.58 -11.20 -7.15
C SER A 56 -15.36 -11.84 -6.46
N LYS A 57 -15.08 -13.13 -6.68
CA LYS A 57 -13.95 -13.84 -6.03
C LYS A 57 -12.74 -14.09 -6.92
N GLN A 58 -12.51 -13.22 -7.91
CA GLN A 58 -11.29 -13.29 -8.72
C GLN A 58 -10.78 -11.90 -9.10
N SER A 59 -10.52 -11.06 -8.09
CA SER A 59 -9.52 -9.98 -8.18
C SER A 59 -9.06 -9.56 -6.78
N SER A 60 -8.67 -10.56 -5.98
CA SER A 60 -7.71 -10.32 -4.91
C SER A 60 -6.45 -11.09 -5.29
N MET A 61 -5.87 -10.72 -6.43
CA MET A 61 -4.42 -10.85 -6.53
C MET A 61 -3.88 -9.96 -5.42
N MET A 62 -3.51 -10.61 -4.33
CA MET A 62 -2.64 -10.08 -3.29
C MET A 62 -1.61 -9.19 -3.97
N LYS A 63 -1.80 -7.86 -3.90
CA LYS A 63 -0.73 -6.90 -4.14
C LYS A 63 0.23 -7.12 -2.97
N MET A 64 1.04 -8.18 -3.08
CA MET A 64 2.25 -8.37 -2.31
C MET A 64 3.09 -7.15 -2.67
N THR A 65 2.87 -6.08 -1.94
CA THR A 65 3.72 -4.91 -1.97
C THR A 65 4.99 -5.44 -1.34
N MET A 66 5.89 -5.94 -2.17
CA MET A 66 7.20 -6.41 -1.73
C MET A 66 7.85 -5.22 -1.04
N ASP A 67 7.93 -5.26 0.29
CA ASP A 67 8.57 -4.21 1.05
C ASP A 67 10.07 -4.33 0.86
N HIS A 68 10.57 -3.68 -0.19
CA HIS A 68 11.98 -3.63 -0.50
C HIS A 68 12.79 -2.78 0.50
N SER A 69 12.14 -2.16 1.50
CA SER A 69 12.88 -1.35 2.49
C SER A 69 13.75 -2.15 3.47
N HIS A 70 13.71 -3.48 3.38
CA HIS A 70 14.59 -4.40 4.11
C HIS A 70 15.81 -4.89 3.33
N LEU A 71 15.92 -4.56 2.03
CA LEU A 71 17.08 -4.98 1.23
C LEU A 71 18.23 -3.98 1.37
N PRO A 72 19.48 -4.45 1.54
CA PRO A 72 20.65 -3.60 1.45
C PRO A 72 21.00 -3.28 -0.01
N ILE A 73 21.64 -2.13 -0.22
CA ILE A 73 22.42 -1.84 -1.42
C ILE A 73 23.78 -1.27 -1.01
N ALA A 74 24.84 -1.85 -1.55
CA ALA A 74 26.19 -1.37 -1.28
C ALA A 74 26.44 -0.04 -2.00
N ALA A 75 26.94 0.95 -1.27
CA ALA A 75 27.50 2.13 -1.89
C ALA A 75 28.66 1.68 -2.80
N PRO A 76 28.71 2.13 -4.07
CA PRO A 76 29.81 1.78 -4.95
C PRO A 76 31.16 2.14 -4.33
N SER A 77 32.17 1.27 -4.46
CA SER A 77 33.47 1.44 -3.81
C SER A 77 34.22 2.72 -4.18
N ASN A 78 33.92 3.29 -5.36
CA ASN A 78 34.49 4.54 -5.85
C ASN A 78 33.63 5.78 -5.53
N ALA A 79 32.48 5.63 -4.86
CA ALA A 79 31.68 6.76 -4.42
C ALA A 79 32.21 7.31 -3.08
N PRO A 80 32.16 8.64 -2.86
CA PRO A 80 32.40 9.20 -1.53
C PRO A 80 31.47 8.58 -0.48
N LYS A 81 32.00 8.25 0.71
CA LYS A 81 31.23 7.60 1.78
C LYS A 81 30.16 8.56 2.32
N PRO A 82 28.85 8.25 2.21
CA PRO A 82 27.80 9.09 2.77
C PRO A 82 27.91 9.17 4.30
N ALA A 83 27.47 10.29 4.87
CA ALA A 83 27.35 10.48 6.31
C ALA A 83 26.01 11.12 6.66
N LEU A 84 25.51 10.80 7.85
CA LEU A 84 24.23 11.22 8.39
C LEU A 84 24.33 11.42 9.90
N SER A 85 23.93 12.60 10.36
CA SER A 85 23.69 12.91 11.76
C SER A 85 22.34 13.61 11.91
N LEU A 86 21.73 13.54 13.08
CA LEU A 86 20.41 14.13 13.34
C LEU A 86 20.50 15.15 14.47
N SER A 87 19.65 16.17 14.39
CA SER A 87 19.33 17.05 15.51
C SER A 87 17.82 17.19 15.65
N LEU A 88 17.34 17.34 16.88
CA LEU A 88 15.91 17.41 17.18
C LEU A 88 15.64 18.53 18.18
N THR A 89 14.70 19.41 17.85
CA THR A 89 14.25 20.49 18.72
C THR A 89 12.76 20.35 18.99
N LYS A 90 12.29 20.82 20.16
CA LYS A 90 10.85 20.92 20.42
C LYS A 90 10.25 21.97 19.48
N ASP A 91 9.14 21.62 18.85
CA ASP A 91 8.36 22.57 18.07
C ASP A 91 7.48 23.43 19.00
N ALA A 92 7.26 24.69 18.63
CA ALA A 92 6.50 25.64 19.44
C ALA A 92 5.01 25.31 19.50
N MET A 93 4.47 24.65 18.47
CA MET A 93 3.05 24.31 18.36
C MET A 93 2.79 22.87 18.81
N SER A 94 3.50 21.90 18.24
CA SER A 94 3.34 20.50 18.63
C SER A 94 4.51 19.62 18.24
N GLY A 95 4.96 18.75 19.12
CA GLY A 95 5.95 17.73 18.78
C GLY A 95 7.35 18.32 18.58
N TYR A 96 7.99 17.99 17.46
CA TYR A 96 9.42 18.27 17.27
C TYR A 96 9.75 18.65 15.83
N ASN A 97 10.83 19.41 15.66
CA ASN A 97 11.46 19.65 14.36
C ASN A 97 12.75 18.84 14.29
N LEU A 98 12.78 17.89 13.35
CA LEU A 98 13.93 17.08 13.02
C LEU A 98 14.72 17.75 11.90
N HIS A 99 16.03 17.86 12.07
CA HIS A 99 16.94 18.29 11.03
C HIS A 99 17.95 17.17 10.71
N LEU A 100 18.07 16.83 9.44
CA LEU A 100 19.02 15.86 8.89
C LEU A 100 20.28 16.61 8.44
N GLN A 101 21.40 16.28 9.05
CA GLN A 101 22.72 16.73 8.60
C GLN A 101 23.29 15.65 7.69
N LEU A 102 23.60 16.01 6.44
CA LEU A 102 24.08 15.10 5.42
C LEU A 102 25.45 15.53 4.91
N ALA A 103 26.28 14.55 4.58
CA ALA A 103 27.45 14.79 3.75
C ALA A 103 27.64 13.66 2.74
N ARG A 104 28.11 14.00 1.54
CA ARG A 104 28.41 13.04 0.46
C ARG A 104 27.21 12.18 0.05
N TYR A 105 26.02 12.76 0.15
CA TYR A 105 24.75 12.14 -0.19
C TYR A 105 23.84 13.18 -0.83
N GLN A 106 23.14 12.81 -1.90
CA GLN A 106 22.17 13.69 -2.54
C GLN A 106 20.74 13.22 -2.25
N LEU A 107 20.08 13.95 -1.36
CA LEU A 107 18.70 13.71 -0.97
C LEU A 107 17.75 14.25 -2.06
N MET A 108 16.94 13.38 -2.65
CA MET A 108 16.00 13.73 -3.71
C MET A 108 14.90 12.67 -3.90
N PRO A 109 13.73 13.04 -4.44
CA PRO A 109 12.75 12.06 -4.89
C PRO A 109 13.30 11.23 -6.08
N PRO A 110 12.66 10.08 -6.40
CA PRO A 110 12.92 9.40 -7.67
C PRO A 110 12.80 10.35 -8.86
N PRO A 111 13.73 10.28 -9.85
CA PRO A 111 13.64 11.08 -11.06
C PRO A 111 12.34 10.84 -11.82
N GLU A 112 11.83 11.88 -12.49
CA GLU A 112 10.69 11.76 -13.38
C GLU A 112 11.01 10.84 -14.58
N GLY A 113 9.99 10.15 -15.10
CA GLY A 113 10.15 9.26 -16.26
C GLY A 113 10.79 7.90 -15.97
N VAL A 114 11.22 7.63 -14.73
CA VAL A 114 11.63 6.28 -14.31
C VAL A 114 10.39 5.38 -14.22
N VAL A 115 10.30 4.42 -15.14
CA VAL A 115 9.11 3.55 -15.26
C VAL A 115 9.37 2.10 -14.84
N SER A 116 10.63 1.70 -14.64
CA SER A 116 10.97 0.32 -14.27
C SER A 116 11.43 0.19 -12.82
N MET A 117 10.99 -0.88 -12.16
CA MET A 117 11.43 -1.17 -10.79
C MET A 117 12.94 -1.46 -10.73
N SER A 118 13.49 -2.11 -11.77
CA SER A 118 14.93 -2.38 -11.87
C SER A 118 15.76 -1.10 -11.86
N GLU A 119 15.26 -0.05 -12.50
CA GLU A 119 15.94 1.26 -12.53
C GLU A 119 15.86 1.95 -11.17
N LEU A 120 14.71 1.93 -10.49
CA LEU A 120 14.58 2.43 -9.12
C LEU A 120 15.51 1.70 -8.14
N MET A 121 15.66 0.38 -8.30
CA MET A 121 16.52 -0.45 -7.46
C MET A 121 18.02 -0.32 -7.78
N SER A 122 18.40 0.34 -8.86
CA SER A 122 19.81 0.51 -9.22
C SER A 122 20.49 1.56 -8.35
N ALA A 123 21.82 1.50 -8.27
CA ALA A 123 22.61 2.55 -7.62
C ALA A 123 22.64 3.79 -8.53
N THR A 124 22.12 4.91 -8.01
CA THR A 124 22.14 6.22 -8.69
C THR A 124 23.17 7.14 -8.06
N ARG A 125 23.77 8.00 -8.88
CA ARG A 125 24.79 8.97 -8.47
C ARG A 125 24.70 10.24 -9.28
N ASN A 126 24.96 11.33 -8.59
CA ASN A 126 25.15 12.62 -9.21
C ASN A 126 26.47 12.62 -10.02
N LYS A 127 26.39 13.10 -11.26
CA LYS A 127 27.52 13.04 -12.21
C LYS A 127 28.64 14.02 -11.86
N GLU A 128 28.32 15.16 -11.26
CA GLU A 128 29.32 16.18 -10.93
C GLU A 128 30.06 15.87 -9.62
N THR A 129 29.32 15.50 -8.57
CA THR A 129 29.85 15.28 -7.22
C THR A 129 30.27 13.83 -6.97
N GLY A 130 29.74 12.88 -7.74
CA GLY A 130 29.89 11.46 -7.51
C GLY A 130 29.13 10.92 -6.29
N PHE A 131 28.31 11.76 -5.63
CA PHE A 131 27.53 11.36 -4.46
C PHE A 131 26.43 10.39 -4.87
N ILE A 132 26.17 9.41 -4.02
CA ILE A 132 25.01 8.52 -4.19
C ILE A 132 23.72 9.29 -3.94
N GLU A 133 22.69 8.93 -4.67
CA GLU A 133 21.38 9.60 -4.69
C GLU A 133 20.30 8.73 -4.06
N GLY A 134 19.27 9.38 -3.54
CA GLY A 134 18.09 8.70 -3.00
C GLY A 134 17.35 9.53 -1.98
N HIS A 135 16.62 8.87 -1.10
CA HIS A 135 15.80 9.52 -0.08
C HIS A 135 16.04 8.90 1.29
N ALA A 136 15.53 9.51 2.34
CA ALA A 136 15.65 8.98 3.68
C ALA A 136 14.33 8.33 4.12
N HIS A 137 14.39 7.29 4.95
CA HIS A 137 13.21 6.73 5.63
C HIS A 137 13.26 7.11 7.09
N LEU A 138 12.16 7.69 7.58
CA LEU A 138 12.02 8.12 8.97
C LEU A 138 11.19 7.08 9.74
N TYR A 139 11.67 6.74 10.93
CA TYR A 139 11.02 5.86 11.88
C TYR A 139 10.91 6.52 13.25
N ILE A 140 9.78 6.33 13.92
CA ILE A 140 9.60 6.72 15.33
C ILE A 140 9.19 5.47 16.10
N ASN A 141 9.90 5.14 17.18
CA ASN A 141 9.66 3.93 17.98
C ASN A 141 9.65 2.63 17.14
N GLY A 142 10.49 2.59 16.09
CA GLY A 142 10.55 1.46 15.14
C GLY A 142 9.44 1.43 14.08
N ILE A 143 8.45 2.32 14.16
CA ILE A 143 7.37 2.43 13.18
C ILE A 143 7.81 3.37 12.06
N LYS A 144 7.72 2.92 10.81
CA LYS A 144 7.99 3.73 9.62
C LYS A 144 6.94 4.82 9.49
N ILE A 145 7.38 6.08 9.46
CA ILE A 145 6.51 7.27 9.38
C ILE A 145 6.36 7.73 7.94
N GLN A 146 7.48 8.00 7.27
CA GLN A 146 7.47 8.54 5.91
C GLN A 146 8.81 8.41 5.20
N ARG A 147 8.78 8.68 3.89
CA ARG A 147 9.96 9.07 3.10
C ARG A 147 10.28 10.53 3.37
N VAL A 148 11.56 10.89 3.32
CA VAL A 148 12.06 12.24 3.57
C VAL A 148 12.92 12.64 2.38
N TYR A 149 12.58 13.78 1.77
CA TYR A 149 13.29 14.36 0.61
C TYR A 149 13.93 15.73 0.93
N GLY A 150 13.68 16.26 2.12
CA GLY A 150 14.23 17.53 2.60
C GLY A 150 15.00 17.34 3.90
N LEU A 151 15.74 18.38 4.31
CA LEU A 151 16.57 18.33 5.52
C LEU A 151 15.75 18.51 6.79
N ASP A 152 14.68 19.29 6.74
CA ASP A 152 13.83 19.59 7.89
C ASP A 152 12.49 18.88 7.81
N VAL A 153 12.08 18.24 8.91
CA VAL A 153 10.84 17.47 9.00
C VAL A 153 10.15 17.76 10.33
N HIS A 154 8.89 18.21 10.25
CA HIS A 154 8.03 18.32 11.42
C HIS A 154 7.52 16.95 11.86
N LEU A 155 7.64 16.64 13.15
CA LEU A 155 7.23 15.39 13.77
C LEU A 155 6.08 15.64 14.75
N PRO A 156 4.83 15.33 14.38
CA PRO A 156 3.68 15.49 15.28
C PRO A 156 3.85 14.74 16.61
N ALA A 157 3.43 15.38 17.71
CA ALA A 157 3.50 14.80 19.05
C ALA A 157 2.75 13.46 19.17
N THR A 158 1.74 13.23 18.33
CA THR A 158 0.94 12.00 18.27
C THR A 158 1.74 10.75 17.91
N HIS A 159 2.94 10.90 17.34
CA HIS A 159 3.84 9.77 17.08
C HIS A 159 4.66 9.33 18.30
N PHE A 160 4.61 10.10 19.39
CA PHE A 160 5.45 9.88 20.58
C PHE A 160 4.61 9.43 21.76
N LYS A 161 5.16 8.52 22.56
CA LYS A 161 4.63 8.17 23.89
C LYS A 161 5.26 9.06 24.96
N GLN A 162 4.67 9.12 26.15
CA GLN A 162 5.32 9.76 27.30
C GLN A 162 6.58 8.97 27.72
N GLY A 163 7.65 9.67 28.08
CA GLY A 163 8.94 9.09 28.45
C GLY A 163 9.85 8.85 27.24
N VAL A 164 10.51 7.68 27.23
CA VAL A 164 11.56 7.34 26.26
C VAL A 164 10.98 7.00 24.88
N ASN A 165 11.52 7.62 23.83
CA ASN A 165 11.20 7.37 22.43
C ASN A 165 12.46 7.25 21.58
N THR A 166 12.35 6.64 20.40
CA THR A 166 13.40 6.65 19.40
C THR A 166 12.97 7.37 18.12
N VAL A 167 13.88 8.13 17.53
CA VAL A 167 13.74 8.70 16.18
C VAL A 167 14.91 8.17 15.37
N SER A 168 14.64 7.42 14.29
CA SER A 168 15.67 6.83 13.45
C SER A 168 15.50 7.21 11.99
N VAL A 169 16.61 7.48 11.32
CA VAL A 169 16.64 7.80 9.90
C VAL A 169 17.65 6.91 9.21
N THR A 170 17.24 6.28 8.10
CA THR A 170 18.14 5.56 7.19
C THR A 170 18.26 6.31 5.87
N LEU A 171 19.41 6.20 5.20
CA LEU A 171 19.54 6.62 3.80
C LEU A 171 19.20 5.45 2.88
N ASN A 172 18.40 5.71 1.84
CA ASN A 172 17.82 4.69 0.98
C ASN A 172 17.91 5.10 -0.49
N ASN A 173 18.11 4.15 -1.41
CA ASN A 173 18.00 4.42 -2.84
C ASN A 173 16.53 4.63 -3.26
N HIS A 174 16.30 4.93 -4.55
CA HIS A 174 14.95 5.18 -5.06
C HIS A 174 14.02 3.95 -4.95
N GLY A 175 14.59 2.75 -5.01
CA GLY A 175 13.91 1.46 -4.81
C GLY A 175 13.74 1.06 -3.33
N HIS A 176 13.86 2.02 -2.41
CA HIS A 176 13.64 1.86 -0.97
C HIS A 176 14.71 1.05 -0.21
N MET A 177 15.71 0.48 -0.89
CA MET A 177 16.78 -0.29 -0.26
C MET A 177 17.69 0.61 0.56
N TYR A 178 18.13 0.18 1.74
CA TYR A 178 19.01 1.01 2.57
C TYR A 178 20.46 0.93 2.08
N TRP A 179 21.13 2.08 2.07
CA TRP A 179 22.54 2.15 1.72
C TRP A 179 23.41 1.49 2.79
N THR A 180 24.43 0.79 2.33
CA THR A 180 25.47 0.20 3.18
C THR A 180 26.85 0.65 2.73
N VAL A 181 27.74 0.88 3.69
CA VAL A 181 29.17 1.17 3.48
C VAL A 181 29.93 0.22 4.38
N ASP A 182 30.92 -0.50 3.84
CA ASP A 182 31.67 -1.52 4.59
C ASP A 182 30.72 -2.48 5.34
N GLU A 183 29.67 -2.94 4.63
CA GLU A 183 28.58 -3.82 5.13
C GLU A 183 27.70 -3.23 6.26
N LYS A 184 27.93 -1.98 6.66
CA LYS A 184 27.16 -1.30 7.70
C LYS A 184 26.12 -0.37 7.08
N LYS A 185 24.88 -0.44 7.58
CA LYS A 185 23.79 0.46 7.19
C LYS A 185 24.12 1.91 7.53
N VAL A 186 23.81 2.83 6.62
CA VAL A 186 23.87 4.27 6.88
C VAL A 186 22.59 4.69 7.61
N VAL A 187 22.70 4.83 8.93
CA VAL A 187 21.63 5.13 9.87
C VAL A 187 22.10 6.11 10.96
N SER A 188 21.19 6.96 11.42
CA SER A 188 21.30 7.73 12.65
C SER A 188 20.05 7.53 13.51
N THR A 189 20.23 7.41 14.82
CA THR A 189 19.16 7.21 15.80
C THR A 189 19.35 8.12 17.01
N LEU A 190 18.30 8.88 17.34
CA LEU A 190 18.18 9.63 18.58
C LEU A 190 17.32 8.84 19.58
N TYR A 191 17.81 8.74 20.81
CA TYR A 191 17.06 8.28 21.98
C TYR A 191 16.69 9.50 22.79
N ILE A 192 15.40 9.80 22.84
CA ILE A 192 14.88 11.00 23.51
C ILE A 192 14.01 10.62 24.69
N ASP A 193 13.95 11.51 25.68
CA ASP A 193 12.98 11.43 26.76
C ASP A 193 12.24 12.75 26.88
N ASN A 194 10.96 12.74 26.49
CA ASN A 194 10.17 13.96 26.41
C ASN A 194 9.74 14.50 27.79
N THR A 195 10.06 13.79 28.87
CA THR A 195 9.82 14.22 30.25
C THR A 195 11.01 14.97 30.86
N LEU A 196 12.16 14.97 30.18
CA LEU A 196 13.40 15.58 30.67
C LEU A 196 13.68 16.94 30.03
N PRO A 197 14.39 17.86 30.75
CA PRO A 197 14.89 19.10 30.16
C PRO A 197 15.90 18.83 29.03
N GLN A 198 16.84 17.91 29.26
CA GLN A 198 17.73 17.40 28.22
C GLN A 198 16.98 16.35 27.40
N LEU A 199 16.42 16.80 26.27
CA LEU A 199 15.56 15.97 25.42
C LEU A 199 16.30 14.74 24.86
N ILE A 200 17.48 14.93 24.27
CA ILE A 200 18.28 13.84 23.67
C ILE A 200 19.16 13.23 24.75
N LYS A 201 18.94 11.96 25.06
CA LYS A 201 19.74 11.18 26.03
C LYS A 201 20.95 10.54 25.38
N HIS A 202 20.74 9.95 24.21
CA HIS A 202 21.78 9.28 23.43
C HIS A 202 21.57 9.50 21.94
N GLN A 203 22.66 9.51 21.21
CA GLN A 203 22.68 9.53 19.75
C GLN A 203 23.63 8.44 19.27
N PHE A 204 23.21 7.75 18.23
CA PHE A 204 24.04 6.79 17.51
C PHE A 204 24.04 7.14 16.02
N ASP A 205 25.22 7.40 15.49
CA ASP A 205 25.44 7.61 14.06
C ASP A 205 26.41 6.53 13.57
N SER A 206 25.98 5.77 12.57
CA SER A 206 26.86 4.77 11.93
C SER A 206 28.02 5.42 11.15
N PHE A 207 27.75 6.57 10.54
CA PHE A 207 28.68 7.39 9.78
C PHE A 207 28.37 8.87 10.09
N PRO A 208 28.94 9.44 11.16
CA PRO A 208 28.63 10.79 11.58
C PRO A 208 29.12 11.83 10.58
N VAL A 209 28.44 12.98 10.54
CA VAL A 209 28.95 14.15 9.84
C VAL A 209 30.06 14.76 10.69
N GLU A 210 31.30 14.71 10.19
CA GLU A 210 32.43 15.37 10.83
C GLU A 210 32.24 16.89 10.76
N ASN A 211 32.20 17.56 11.92
CA ASN A 211 32.29 19.01 11.97
C ASN A 211 33.73 19.40 11.63
N THR A 212 33.98 19.79 10.38
CA THR A 212 35.19 20.55 10.06
C THR A 212 35.02 21.94 10.66
N GLY A 213 35.48 22.10 11.90
CA GLY A 213 35.58 23.39 12.58
C GLY A 213 36.61 24.30 11.93
#